data_AF-A0A0E3S895-F1
#
_entry.id   AF-A0A0E3S895-F1
#
_cell.length_a   1.000
_cell.length_b   1.000
_cell.length_c   1.000
_cell.angle_alpha   90.00
_cell.angle_beta   90.00
_cell.angle_gamma   90.00
#
_symmetry.space_group_name_H-M   'P 1'
#
loop_
_entity.id
_entity.type
_entity.pdbx_description
1 polymer ?
#
loop_
_entity_poly.entity_id
_entity_poly.type
_entity_poly.pdbx_seq_one_letter_code
_entity_poly.pdbx_strand_id
1 'polypeptide(L)'
;MLKAYKYRLKPAKKQETLINKHIGSCRLVYNWALEQKIKTYEQTGKCINHMELDKLLPALKTEKPFLKETSSQSFQGMTKHVDAALVRFFREKNGFPRFKSKKNPVQSFPVPQHYFVDFKKGIVKLPKIGEVEVLFHRTFEGTLRTATVSRSCTGKYYVSILVEDGKELPTKQKYSESTTVGIDVGIKDFAVLSTGEKIENPKYLKNSLKRLKCLQKRVSRKQVGSKRRDKTRKLLSKIHEKISNQRNNFQHKLSSKLIRENQAITLETLNVKGMVKNNYLAQVISDSAWHSFCFIPKLFRANYVGCNPLSIVKLNGKKIRWIIAQKLKGESTSTIAEIQGISARRVQQIYKEYVDIDQLPQVGNNLGRPRKQLSSDDKEIIDQTYSDYKFGACYLEILIEGKYNRKISHNRIHNYLLSMNLAKENRKKKQRRKWCRYEREHSMSAAHIDWHENPLLGLQVCAILDDSSRMVIAGGEYAHCNTENTIKVIDELVREYWDICPLRELIMDHGSEFGAHRINEDGSWESEFKTRIRELGIKPILARVRHPQTNGKIEKWFDTYQRFRGEFQSFEEFVQLYNQRPHGALKLEQLESPQDAFWNRLPIEAKFRIGTRLFGL
;
A
#
# COMPACT_ATOMS: atom_id res chain seq x y z
N MET A 1 21.17 7.12 34.48
CA MET A 1 20.76 6.89 33.07
C MET A 1 20.25 5.46 32.88
N LEU A 2 19.16 5.26 32.11
CA LEU A 2 18.59 3.93 31.87
C LEU A 2 19.21 3.27 30.62
N LYS A 3 19.63 2.00 30.73
CA LYS A 3 20.13 1.18 29.63
C LYS A 3 19.48 -0.20 29.63
N ALA A 4 19.14 -0.70 28.44
CA ALA A 4 18.61 -2.05 28.29
C ALA A 4 19.69 -3.00 27.74
N TYR A 5 19.99 -4.06 28.47
CA TYR A 5 20.94 -5.10 28.09
C TYR A 5 20.21 -6.38 27.70
N LYS A 6 20.42 -6.86 26.47
CA LYS A 6 19.73 -8.05 25.95
C LYS A 6 20.68 -9.24 25.83
N TYR A 7 20.42 -10.31 26.59
CA TYR A 7 21.22 -11.53 26.61
C TYR A 7 20.43 -12.75 26.11
N ARG A 8 21.15 -13.78 25.66
CA ARG A 8 20.57 -15.06 25.25
C ARG A 8 20.44 -15.98 26.47
N LEU A 9 19.24 -16.52 26.69
CA LEU A 9 18.99 -17.53 27.70
C LEU A 9 19.16 -18.94 27.12
N LYS A 10 19.65 -19.87 27.94
CA LYS A 10 19.73 -21.31 27.65
C LYS A 10 18.97 -22.09 28.73
N PRO A 11 17.63 -22.04 28.73
CA PRO A 11 16.84 -22.79 29.70
C PRO A 11 16.90 -24.30 29.47
N ALA A 12 16.87 -25.07 30.56
CA ALA A 12 16.64 -26.52 30.51
C ALA A 12 15.19 -26.83 30.07
N LYS A 13 14.90 -28.05 29.59
CA LYS A 13 13.56 -28.45 29.11
C LYS A 13 12.42 -28.17 30.12
N LYS A 14 12.66 -28.41 31.42
CA LYS A 14 11.70 -28.09 32.49
C LYS A 14 11.45 -26.57 32.57
N GLN A 15 12.51 -25.77 32.52
CA GLN A 15 12.44 -24.30 32.55
C GLN A 15 11.78 -23.72 31.29
N GLU A 16 12.03 -24.29 30.11
CA GLU A 16 11.33 -23.90 28.86
C GLU A 16 9.81 -24.03 29.01
N THR A 17 9.36 -25.11 29.64
CA THR A 17 7.95 -25.37 29.89
C THR A 17 7.37 -24.30 30.82
N LEU A 18 8.06 -23.99 31.92
CA LEU A 18 7.66 -22.93 32.85
C LEU A 18 7.64 -21.55 32.20
N ILE A 19 8.65 -21.20 31.40
CA ILE A 19 8.70 -19.95 30.63
C ILE A 19 7.51 -19.86 29.66
N ASN A 20 7.18 -20.95 28.96
CA ASN A 20 6.05 -20.98 28.04
C ASN A 20 4.70 -20.85 28.76
N LYS A 21 4.57 -21.44 29.97
CA LYS A 21 3.41 -21.22 30.86
C LYS A 21 3.30 -19.75 31.25
N HIS A 22 4.39 -19.12 31.70
CA HIS A 22 4.44 -17.68 32.04
C HIS A 22 3.99 -16.78 30.88
N ILE A 23 4.52 -17.02 29.68
CA ILE A 23 4.11 -16.31 28.46
C ILE A 23 2.61 -16.48 28.18
N GLY A 24 2.10 -17.71 28.31
CA GLY A 24 0.70 -18.03 28.09
C GLY A 24 -0.23 -17.31 29.07
N SER A 25 0.09 -17.39 30.35
CA SER A 25 -0.66 -16.74 31.43
C SER A 25 -0.64 -15.22 31.29
N CYS A 26 0.52 -14.60 31.02
CA CYS A 26 0.62 -13.16 30.81
C CYS A 26 -0.17 -12.68 29.59
N ARG A 27 -0.22 -13.48 28.51
CA ARG A 27 -1.06 -13.18 27.35
C ARG A 27 -2.54 -13.17 27.72
N LEU A 28 -2.99 -14.15 28.50
CA LEU A 28 -4.38 -14.24 28.95
C LEU A 28 -4.74 -13.04 29.83
N VAL A 29 -3.89 -12.72 30.81
CA VAL A 29 -4.11 -11.57 31.71
C VAL A 29 -4.16 -10.25 30.93
N TYR A 30 -3.27 -10.05 29.94
CA TYR A 30 -3.32 -8.86 29.09
C TYR A 30 -4.65 -8.75 28.33
N ASN A 31 -5.12 -9.85 27.74
CA ASN A 31 -6.37 -9.84 26.99
C ASN A 31 -7.58 -9.63 27.89
N TRP A 32 -7.62 -10.31 29.04
CA TRP A 32 -8.64 -10.12 30.04
C TRP A 32 -8.68 -8.67 30.55
N ALA A 33 -7.52 -8.08 30.87
CA ALA A 33 -7.43 -6.70 31.33
C ALA A 33 -7.93 -5.70 30.28
N LEU A 34 -7.61 -5.92 29.00
CA LEU A 34 -8.13 -5.11 27.90
C LEU A 34 -9.65 -5.27 27.75
N GLU A 35 -10.16 -6.49 27.86
CA GLU A 35 -11.59 -6.78 27.80
C GLU A 35 -12.36 -6.11 28.95
N GLN A 36 -11.85 -6.17 30.18
CA GLN A 36 -12.47 -5.50 31.33
C GLN A 36 -12.54 -3.99 31.13
N LYS A 37 -11.45 -3.36 30.65
CA LYS A 37 -11.47 -1.93 30.34
C LYS A 37 -12.49 -1.55 29.28
N ILE A 38 -12.66 -2.38 28.24
CA ILE A 38 -13.67 -2.15 27.20
C ILE A 38 -15.07 -2.26 27.80
N LYS A 39 -15.38 -3.36 28.50
CA LYS A 39 -16.70 -3.60 29.09
C LYS A 39 -17.11 -2.52 30.09
N THR A 40 -16.21 -2.13 30.98
CA THR A 40 -16.54 -1.09 31.97
C THR A 40 -16.76 0.27 31.32
N TYR A 41 -15.98 0.58 30.29
CA TYR A 41 -16.20 1.82 29.53
C TYR A 41 -17.54 1.80 28.79
N GLU A 42 -17.92 0.68 28.18
CA GLU A 42 -19.23 0.51 27.53
C GLU A 42 -20.41 0.67 28.51
N GLN A 43 -20.26 0.19 29.75
CA GLN A 43 -21.33 0.22 30.76
C GLN A 43 -21.43 1.55 31.53
N THR A 44 -20.29 2.18 31.82
CA THR A 44 -20.23 3.31 32.78
C THR A 44 -19.71 4.61 32.16
N GLY A 45 -19.17 4.56 30.93
CA GLY A 45 -18.45 5.67 30.31
C GLY A 45 -17.11 6.01 30.97
N LYS A 46 -16.70 5.29 32.03
CA LYS A 46 -15.47 5.54 32.78
C LYS A 46 -14.41 4.48 32.48
N CYS A 47 -13.14 4.89 32.51
CA CYS A 47 -12.00 4.00 32.34
C CYS A 47 -11.49 3.47 33.69
N ILE A 48 -11.39 2.15 33.83
CA ILE A 48 -10.75 1.49 34.99
C ILE A 48 -9.24 1.72 34.98
N ASN A 49 -8.66 2.01 36.14
CA ASN A 49 -7.20 2.15 36.34
C ASN A 49 -6.52 0.77 36.50
N HIS A 50 -5.24 0.65 36.14
CA HIS A 50 -4.48 -0.59 36.31
C HIS A 50 -4.44 -1.10 37.76
N MET A 51 -4.44 -0.20 38.75
CA MET A 51 -4.46 -0.57 40.17
C MET A 51 -5.76 -1.30 40.55
N GLU A 52 -6.88 -0.90 39.98
CA GLU A 52 -8.18 -1.55 40.19
C GLU A 52 -8.21 -2.91 39.50
N LEU A 53 -7.67 -3.01 38.28
CA LEU A 53 -7.49 -4.30 37.61
C LEU A 53 -6.60 -5.25 38.42
N ASP A 54 -5.54 -4.73 39.06
CA ASP A 54 -4.64 -5.53 39.89
C ASP A 54 -5.36 -6.10 41.12
N LYS A 55 -6.33 -5.36 41.70
CA LYS A 55 -7.19 -5.84 42.80
C LYS A 55 -8.12 -6.98 42.38
N LEU A 56 -8.44 -7.10 41.10
CA LEU A 56 -9.29 -8.15 40.55
C LEU A 56 -8.50 -9.43 40.15
N LEU A 57 -7.16 -9.35 40.08
CA LEU A 57 -6.30 -10.51 39.75
C LEU A 57 -6.42 -11.68 40.73
N PRO A 58 -6.60 -11.50 42.06
CA PRO A 58 -6.85 -12.62 42.99
C PRO A 58 -8.09 -13.42 42.62
N ALA A 59 -9.21 -12.76 42.32
CA ALA A 59 -10.44 -13.44 41.88
C ALA A 59 -10.21 -14.22 40.59
N LEU A 60 -9.51 -13.63 39.62
CA LEU A 60 -9.14 -14.31 38.38
C LEU A 60 -8.27 -15.56 38.61
N LYS A 61 -7.39 -15.56 39.61
CA LYS A 61 -6.57 -16.74 39.98
C LYS A 61 -7.39 -17.83 40.67
N THR A 62 -8.49 -17.47 41.33
CA THR A 62 -9.44 -18.43 41.90
C THR A 62 -10.23 -19.10 40.77
N GLU A 63 -10.75 -18.32 39.82
CA GLU A 63 -11.43 -18.82 38.62
C GLU A 63 -10.50 -19.68 37.74
N LYS A 64 -9.22 -19.30 37.64
CA LYS A 64 -8.21 -19.96 36.79
C LYS A 64 -6.99 -20.40 37.60
N PRO A 65 -7.07 -21.56 38.29
CA PRO A 65 -6.03 -22.02 39.22
C PRO A 65 -4.62 -22.13 38.61
N PHE A 66 -4.51 -22.48 37.31
CA PHE A 66 -3.22 -22.57 36.62
C PHE A 66 -2.41 -21.26 36.61
N LEU A 67 -3.06 -20.10 36.83
CA LEU A 67 -2.36 -18.81 36.97
C LEU A 67 -1.49 -18.76 38.24
N LYS A 68 -1.81 -19.55 39.26
CA LYS A 68 -1.03 -19.64 40.51
C LYS A 68 0.35 -20.25 40.29
N GLU A 69 0.57 -20.99 39.21
CA GLU A 69 1.89 -21.55 38.85
C GLU A 69 2.88 -20.47 38.37
N THR A 70 2.41 -19.26 38.04
CA THR A 70 3.23 -18.20 37.43
C THR A 70 3.36 -16.98 38.35
N SER A 71 4.37 -16.15 38.10
CA SER A 71 4.66 -14.98 38.94
C SER A 71 3.54 -13.92 38.87
N SER A 72 3.04 -13.50 40.03
CA SER A 72 2.03 -12.44 40.15
C SER A 72 2.54 -11.08 39.65
N GLN A 73 3.83 -10.80 39.84
CA GLN A 73 4.48 -9.57 39.40
C GLN A 73 4.43 -9.41 37.87
N SER A 74 4.53 -10.53 37.14
CA SER A 74 4.41 -10.52 35.69
C SER A 74 2.99 -10.14 35.22
N PHE A 75 1.96 -10.45 36.01
CA PHE A 75 0.57 -10.07 35.71
C PHE A 75 0.33 -8.58 35.91
N GLN A 76 0.83 -8.01 37.00
CA GLN A 76 0.80 -6.56 37.25
C GLN A 76 1.59 -5.79 36.17
N GLY A 77 2.67 -6.38 35.66
CA GLY A 77 3.36 -5.84 34.49
C GLY A 77 2.47 -5.82 33.24
N MET A 78 1.55 -6.78 33.07
CA MET A 78 0.64 -6.83 31.92
C MET A 78 -0.50 -5.82 32.00
N THR A 79 -1.09 -5.61 33.18
CA THR A 79 -2.11 -4.57 33.38
C THR A 79 -1.52 -3.18 33.10
N LYS A 80 -0.30 -2.91 33.59
CA LYS A 80 0.46 -1.68 33.25
C LYS A 80 0.73 -1.53 31.76
N HIS A 81 1.04 -2.61 31.04
CA HIS A 81 1.23 -2.56 29.59
C HIS A 81 -0.05 -2.20 28.82
N VAL A 82 -1.23 -2.67 29.27
CA VAL A 82 -2.52 -2.29 28.68
C VAL A 82 -2.76 -0.80 28.88
N ASP A 83 -2.52 -0.31 30.10
CA ASP A 83 -2.71 1.09 30.45
C ASP A 83 -1.82 2.02 29.61
N ALA A 84 -0.52 1.71 29.54
CA ALA A 84 0.42 2.44 28.70
C ALA A 84 0.04 2.42 27.20
N ALA A 85 -0.54 1.33 26.72
CA ALA A 85 -1.00 1.23 25.33
C ALA A 85 -2.21 2.13 25.06
N LEU A 86 -3.16 2.22 26.00
CA LEU A 86 -4.30 3.12 25.90
C LEU A 86 -3.88 4.59 26.00
N VAL A 87 -2.98 4.94 26.92
CA VAL A 87 -2.43 6.31 27.02
C VAL A 87 -1.79 6.72 25.70
N ARG A 88 -0.99 5.84 25.06
CA ARG A 88 -0.43 6.09 23.73
C ARG A 88 -1.49 6.22 22.65
N PHE A 89 -2.57 5.44 22.71
CA PHE A 89 -3.68 5.58 21.78
C PHE A 89 -4.33 6.96 21.86
N PHE A 90 -4.62 7.46 23.07
CA PHE A 90 -5.21 8.78 23.25
C PHE A 90 -4.24 9.93 22.91
N ARG A 91 -2.98 9.84 23.35
CA ARG A 91 -1.98 10.91 23.14
C ARG A 91 -1.44 10.96 21.72
N GLU A 92 -1.10 9.82 21.14
CA GLU A 92 -0.39 9.73 19.85
C GLU A 92 -1.33 9.37 18.68
N LYS A 93 -2.61 9.08 18.95
CA LYS A 93 -3.61 8.60 17.95
C LYS A 93 -3.14 7.38 17.14
N ASN A 94 -2.24 6.58 17.72
CA ASN A 94 -1.57 5.44 17.09
C ASN A 94 -2.40 4.13 17.17
N GLY A 95 -3.69 4.18 16.82
CA GLY A 95 -4.57 3.01 16.72
C GLY A 95 -4.88 2.29 18.05
N PHE A 96 -6.08 1.71 18.15
CA PHE A 96 -6.54 1.08 19.40
C PHE A 96 -5.72 -0.19 19.75
N PRO A 97 -5.44 -0.47 21.04
CA PRO A 97 -4.74 -1.69 21.46
C PRO A 97 -5.45 -2.97 20.98
N ARG A 98 -4.67 -3.96 20.55
CA ARG A 98 -5.21 -5.23 20.04
C ARG A 98 -4.99 -6.36 21.04
N PHE A 99 -5.93 -7.32 21.06
CA PHE A 99 -5.75 -8.58 21.78
C PHE A 99 -4.51 -9.33 21.28
N LYS A 100 -3.72 -9.85 22.23
CA LYS A 100 -2.52 -10.63 21.94
C LYS A 100 -2.90 -12.05 21.50
N SER A 101 -2.22 -12.54 20.46
CA SER A 101 -2.39 -13.90 19.92
C SER A 101 -1.21 -14.80 20.25
N LYS A 102 -1.46 -16.11 20.43
CA LYS A 102 -0.42 -17.15 20.51
C LYS A 102 0.42 -17.22 19.22
N LYS A 103 -0.11 -16.77 18.09
CA LYS A 103 0.57 -16.74 16.80
C LYS A 103 1.51 -15.52 16.65
N ASN A 104 1.55 -14.61 17.63
CA ASN A 104 2.43 -13.44 17.57
C ASN A 104 3.91 -13.88 17.48
N PRO A 105 4.67 -13.33 16.52
CA PRO A 105 6.10 -13.60 16.35
C PRO A 105 6.97 -13.39 17.58
N VAL A 106 6.61 -12.42 18.42
CA VAL A 106 7.32 -12.07 19.65
C VAL A 106 6.41 -12.36 20.81
N GLN A 107 6.87 -13.25 21.68
CA GLN A 107 6.17 -13.61 22.91
C GLN A 107 7.04 -13.23 24.09
N SER A 108 6.49 -12.54 25.08
CA SER A 108 7.27 -12.08 26.23
C SER A 108 6.42 -11.94 27.48
N PHE A 109 7.11 -11.90 28.62
CA PHE A 109 6.55 -11.47 29.90
C PHE A 109 7.57 -10.61 30.66
N PRO A 110 7.12 -9.59 31.39
CA PRO A 110 7.97 -8.78 32.24
C PRO A 110 8.14 -9.46 33.60
N VAL A 111 9.28 -9.16 34.22
CA VAL A 111 9.63 -9.48 35.59
C VAL A 111 10.08 -8.16 36.22
N PRO A 112 9.14 -7.39 36.79
CA PRO A 112 9.44 -6.06 37.33
C PRO A 112 10.50 -6.06 38.43
N GLN A 113 10.50 -7.09 39.29
CA GLN A 113 11.32 -7.17 40.50
C GLN A 113 11.57 -8.63 40.92
N HIS A 114 12.41 -8.82 41.96
CA HIS A 114 12.79 -10.11 42.55
C HIS A 114 13.46 -11.11 41.59
N TYR A 115 14.26 -10.61 40.66
CA TYR A 115 15.20 -11.44 39.90
C TYR A 115 16.62 -11.05 40.27
N PHE A 116 17.54 -12.01 40.16
CA PHE A 116 18.95 -11.82 40.46
C PHE A 116 19.81 -12.19 39.25
N VAL A 117 20.93 -11.50 39.08
CA VAL A 117 21.86 -11.68 37.97
C VAL A 117 23.23 -12.00 38.55
N ASP A 118 23.76 -13.16 38.21
CA ASP A 118 25.10 -13.59 38.62
C ASP A 118 25.99 -13.70 37.38
N PHE A 119 26.93 -12.76 37.24
CA PHE A 119 27.88 -12.76 36.13
C PHE A 119 28.97 -13.83 36.27
N LYS A 120 29.37 -14.19 37.50
CA LYS A 120 30.44 -15.19 37.73
C LYS A 120 29.96 -16.59 37.38
N LYS A 121 28.74 -16.92 37.80
CA LYS A 121 28.11 -18.20 37.48
C LYS A 121 27.44 -18.22 36.09
N GLY A 122 27.24 -17.06 35.47
CA GLY A 122 26.58 -16.97 34.17
C GLY A 122 25.09 -17.30 34.22
N ILE A 123 24.40 -16.95 35.30
CA ILE A 123 22.99 -17.31 35.54
C ILE A 123 22.12 -16.10 35.85
N VAL A 124 20.83 -16.22 35.56
CA VAL A 124 19.79 -15.30 36.03
C VAL A 124 18.73 -16.10 36.78
N LYS A 125 18.49 -15.72 38.04
CA LYS A 125 17.45 -16.33 38.88
C LYS A 125 16.14 -15.59 38.65
N LEU A 126 15.14 -16.31 38.14
CA LEU A 126 13.81 -15.78 37.84
C LEU A 126 12.76 -16.34 38.81
N PRO A 127 11.76 -15.54 39.24
CA PRO A 127 10.68 -16.01 40.11
C PRO A 127 9.97 -17.24 39.54
N LYS A 128 9.77 -18.28 40.36
CA LYS A 128 9.11 -19.57 40.02
C LYS A 128 9.75 -20.39 38.89
N ILE A 129 10.78 -19.88 38.21
CA ILE A 129 11.49 -20.58 37.13
C ILE A 129 12.84 -21.11 37.64
N GLY A 130 13.46 -20.41 38.62
CA GLY A 130 14.76 -20.77 39.19
C GLY A 130 15.92 -20.14 38.43
N GLU A 131 17.10 -20.75 38.55
CA GLU A 131 18.35 -20.28 37.96
C GLU A 131 18.48 -20.74 36.50
N VAL A 132 18.56 -19.79 35.57
CA VAL A 132 18.64 -20.06 34.13
C VAL A 132 20.00 -19.62 33.60
N GLU A 133 20.68 -20.49 32.86
CA GLU A 133 21.96 -20.17 32.22
C GLU A 133 21.80 -19.05 31.17
N VAL A 134 22.72 -18.09 31.18
CA VAL A 134 22.72 -16.91 30.33
C VAL A 134 24.09 -16.73 29.68
N LEU A 135 24.07 -16.46 28.36
CA LEU A 135 25.27 -16.06 27.64
C LEU A 135 25.49 -14.55 27.81
N PHE A 136 26.25 -14.17 28.84
CA PHE A 136 26.71 -12.79 29.00
C PHE A 136 27.83 -12.49 28.01
N HIS A 137 27.70 -11.36 27.32
CA HIS A 137 28.73 -10.83 26.42
C HIS A 137 29.22 -9.44 26.87
N ARG A 138 28.62 -8.90 27.94
CA ARG A 138 28.90 -7.61 28.58
C ARG A 138 28.47 -7.70 30.04
N THR A 139 29.18 -7.02 30.92
CA THR A 139 28.78 -6.75 32.30
C THR A 139 28.12 -5.36 32.38
N PHE A 140 27.44 -5.09 33.49
CA PHE A 140 26.89 -3.77 33.78
C PHE A 140 26.90 -3.53 35.29
N GLU A 141 26.90 -2.26 35.65
CA GLU A 141 26.84 -1.78 37.03
C GLU A 141 25.68 -0.79 37.13
N GLY A 142 24.87 -0.90 38.19
CA GLY A 142 23.70 -0.07 38.39
C GLY A 142 22.55 -0.82 39.04
N THR A 143 21.46 -0.11 39.30
CA THR A 143 20.27 -0.71 39.93
C THR A 143 19.43 -1.43 38.89
N LEU A 144 19.05 -2.66 39.22
CA LEU A 144 18.19 -3.49 38.38
C LEU A 144 16.75 -2.97 38.42
N ARG A 145 16.21 -2.62 37.25
CA ARG A 145 14.79 -2.27 37.07
C ARG A 145 14.05 -3.49 36.51
N THR A 146 13.25 -3.34 35.47
CA THR A 146 12.46 -4.45 34.91
C THR A 146 13.30 -5.36 34.01
N ALA A 147 13.24 -6.67 34.23
CA ALA A 147 13.67 -7.67 33.25
C ALA A 147 12.50 -8.08 32.35
N THR A 148 12.73 -8.33 31.07
CA THR A 148 11.73 -8.86 30.14
C THR A 148 12.28 -10.12 29.49
N VAL A 149 11.62 -11.25 29.76
CA VAL A 149 11.95 -12.52 29.11
C VAL A 149 11.11 -12.64 27.84
N SER A 150 11.77 -12.95 26.73
CA SER A 150 11.16 -13.05 25.41
C SER A 150 11.56 -14.31 24.67
N ARG A 151 10.65 -14.81 23.84
CA ARG A 151 10.82 -15.95 22.97
C ARG A 151 10.64 -15.50 21.52
N SER A 152 11.63 -15.80 20.70
CA SER A 152 11.61 -15.56 19.26
C SER A 152 10.83 -16.66 18.51
N CYS A 153 10.42 -16.37 17.27
CA CYS A 153 9.76 -17.34 16.38
C CYS A 153 10.53 -18.64 16.17
N THR A 154 11.85 -18.60 16.25
CA THR A 154 12.74 -19.74 16.05
C THR A 154 12.91 -20.58 17.32
N GLY A 155 12.33 -20.16 18.43
CA GLY A 155 12.37 -20.85 19.72
C GLY A 155 13.49 -20.39 20.64
N LYS A 156 14.33 -19.43 20.24
CA LYS A 156 15.39 -18.89 21.11
C LYS A 156 14.80 -17.96 22.17
N TYR A 157 15.33 -18.07 23.38
CA TYR A 157 14.96 -17.27 24.54
C TYR A 157 15.98 -16.15 24.78
N TYR A 158 15.49 -14.98 25.17
CA TYR A 158 16.29 -13.81 25.49
C TYR A 158 15.76 -13.14 26.76
N VAL A 159 16.65 -12.57 27.55
CA VAL A 159 16.31 -11.67 28.65
C VAL A 159 16.80 -10.27 28.32
N SER A 160 15.94 -9.27 28.46
CA SER A 160 16.29 -7.86 28.35
C SER A 160 16.20 -7.22 29.73
N ILE A 161 17.31 -6.81 30.30
CA ILE A 161 17.42 -6.26 31.65
C ILE A 161 17.54 -4.74 31.52
N LEU A 162 16.61 -4.00 32.12
CA LEU A 162 16.72 -2.56 32.25
C LEU A 162 17.54 -2.23 33.50
N VAL A 163 18.61 -1.47 33.32
CA VAL A 163 19.56 -1.09 34.37
C VAL A 163 19.61 0.42 34.44
N GLU A 164 19.63 0.95 35.65
CA GLU A 164 19.87 2.36 35.90
C GLU A 164 21.28 2.56 36.45
N ASP A 165 22.17 3.07 35.60
CA ASP A 165 23.60 3.17 35.90
C ASP A 165 23.95 4.32 36.89
N GLY A 166 22.96 5.06 37.40
CA GLY A 166 23.16 6.24 38.28
C GLY A 166 23.82 7.47 37.63
N LYS A 167 24.50 7.30 36.49
CA LYS A 167 25.22 8.38 35.78
C LYS A 167 24.26 9.38 35.12
N GLU A 168 24.63 10.66 35.17
CA GLU A 168 23.97 11.73 34.40
C GLU A 168 24.24 11.60 32.89
N LEU A 169 23.44 12.29 32.09
CA LEU A 169 23.68 12.36 30.64
C LEU A 169 24.93 13.22 30.39
N PRO A 170 25.86 12.79 29.51
CA PRO A 170 27.02 13.60 29.18
C PRO A 170 26.60 14.95 28.58
N THR A 171 27.33 16.00 28.96
CA THR A 171 27.12 17.35 28.43
C THR A 171 27.32 17.34 26.92
N LYS A 172 26.41 18.00 26.19
CA LYS A 172 26.48 18.09 24.73
C LYS A 172 27.74 18.85 24.32
N GLN A 173 28.54 18.28 23.44
CA GLN A 173 29.75 18.92 22.94
C GLN A 173 29.39 20.11 22.05
N LYS A 174 30.18 21.19 22.11
CA LYS A 174 30.11 22.28 21.12
C LYS A 174 30.51 21.73 19.76
N TYR A 175 29.81 22.16 18.71
CA TYR A 175 30.04 21.70 17.34
C TYR A 175 30.27 22.90 16.42
N SER A 176 31.12 22.69 15.42
CA SER A 176 31.40 23.58 14.30
C SER A 176 31.04 22.91 12.97
N GLU A 177 31.09 23.65 11.87
CA GLU A 177 30.80 23.13 10.52
C GLU A 177 31.73 21.97 10.13
N SER A 178 33.03 22.08 10.43
CA SER A 178 34.03 21.03 10.15
C SER A 178 33.77 19.71 10.89
N THR A 179 33.10 19.78 12.04
CA THR A 179 32.78 18.66 12.93
C THR A 179 31.36 18.12 12.76
N THR A 180 30.61 18.68 11.82
CA THR A 180 29.22 18.33 11.55
C THR A 180 29.11 17.56 10.26
N VAL A 181 28.54 16.35 10.31
CA VAL A 181 28.34 15.53 9.10
C VAL A 181 26.87 15.43 8.75
N GLY A 182 26.55 15.74 7.49
CA GLY A 182 25.26 15.48 6.89
C GLY A 182 25.18 14.08 6.32
N ILE A 183 24.08 13.38 6.59
CA ILE A 183 23.84 12.03 6.11
C ILE A 183 22.60 12.04 5.22
N ASP A 184 22.82 11.78 3.93
CA ASP A 184 21.77 11.53 2.95
C ASP A 184 21.58 10.01 2.80
N VAL A 185 20.36 9.49 3.01
CA VAL A 185 20.13 8.03 2.96
C VAL A 185 19.53 7.62 1.62
N GLY A 186 20.11 6.58 1.01
CA GLY A 186 19.82 6.22 -0.37
C GLY A 186 19.49 4.74 -0.57
N ILE A 187 19.02 4.44 -1.79
CA ILE A 187 18.74 3.06 -2.25
C ILE A 187 19.97 2.44 -2.91
N LYS A 188 20.65 3.22 -3.78
CA LYS A 188 21.85 2.78 -4.51
C LYS A 188 22.98 2.51 -3.52
N ASP A 189 23.32 3.54 -2.77
CA ASP A 189 24.21 3.56 -1.62
C ASP A 189 23.36 3.77 -0.36
N PHE A 190 23.67 3.10 0.74
CA PHE A 190 22.87 3.15 1.95
C PHE A 190 22.83 4.55 2.55
N ALA A 191 23.99 5.20 2.60
CA ALA A 191 24.15 6.57 3.04
C ALA A 191 25.32 7.24 2.31
N VAL A 192 25.19 8.53 2.02
CA VAL A 192 26.26 9.39 1.51
C VAL A 192 26.49 10.49 2.55
N LEU A 193 27.74 10.63 2.98
CA LEU A 193 28.13 11.65 3.94
C LEU A 193 28.43 12.97 3.22
N SER A 194 28.28 14.11 3.90
CA SER A 194 28.67 15.42 3.38
C SER A 194 30.16 15.53 3.05
N THR A 195 30.99 14.65 3.62
CA THR A 195 32.41 14.49 3.29
C THR A 195 32.66 13.81 1.94
N GLY A 196 31.61 13.28 1.29
CA GLY A 196 31.70 12.52 0.04
C GLY A 196 31.86 11.00 0.22
N GLU A 197 32.07 10.50 1.45
CA GLU A 197 32.11 9.06 1.73
C GLU A 197 30.77 8.40 1.39
N LYS A 198 30.82 7.33 0.59
CA LYS A 198 29.66 6.54 0.19
C LYS A 198 29.66 5.22 0.94
N ILE A 199 28.58 4.94 1.65
CA ILE A 199 28.40 3.70 2.40
C ILE A 199 27.51 2.78 1.56
N GLU A 200 28.04 1.61 1.19
CA GLU A 200 27.32 0.66 0.36
C GLU A 200 26.08 0.08 1.02
N ASN A 201 25.07 -0.25 0.20
CA ASN A 201 23.87 -0.94 0.65
C ASN A 201 24.01 -2.47 0.49
N PRO A 202 24.12 -3.25 1.59
CA PRO A 202 24.37 -4.69 1.52
C PRO A 202 23.19 -5.53 0.98
N LYS A 203 21.99 -4.96 0.85
CA LYS A 203 20.81 -5.59 0.21
C LYS A 203 20.50 -7.01 0.72
N TYR A 204 20.51 -7.20 2.05
CA TYR A 204 20.39 -8.52 2.70
C TYR A 204 19.09 -9.27 2.34
N LEU A 205 17.96 -8.56 2.19
CA LEU A 205 16.70 -9.17 1.77
C LEU A 205 16.82 -9.69 0.35
N LYS A 206 17.33 -8.87 -0.59
CA LYS A 206 17.51 -9.24 -2.01
C LYS A 206 18.31 -10.54 -2.13
N ASN A 207 19.42 -10.66 -1.40
CA ASN A 207 20.28 -11.85 -1.42
C ASN A 207 19.57 -13.11 -0.90
N SER A 208 18.60 -12.96 0.00
CA SER A 208 17.83 -14.07 0.57
C SER A 208 16.49 -14.35 -0.15
N LEU A 209 16.11 -13.55 -1.16
CA LEU A 209 14.77 -13.60 -1.77
C LEU A 209 14.45 -14.92 -2.45
N LYS A 210 15.40 -15.49 -3.22
CA LYS A 210 15.19 -16.77 -3.93
C LYS A 210 14.76 -17.86 -2.95
N ARG A 211 15.49 -17.99 -1.84
CA ARG A 211 15.19 -18.96 -0.79
C ARG A 211 13.90 -18.64 -0.03
N LEU A 212 13.64 -17.36 0.27
CA LEU A 212 12.40 -16.92 0.92
C LEU A 212 11.17 -17.28 0.08
N LYS A 213 11.16 -16.98 -1.22
CA LYS A 213 10.05 -17.31 -2.14
C LYS A 213 9.75 -18.81 -2.13
N CYS A 214 10.79 -19.66 -2.24
CA CYS A 214 10.62 -21.12 -2.16
C CYS A 214 9.98 -21.57 -0.84
N LEU A 215 10.46 -21.06 0.30
CA LEU A 215 9.91 -21.43 1.61
C LEU A 215 8.49 -20.90 1.82
N GLN A 216 8.19 -19.68 1.37
CA GLN A 216 6.85 -19.10 1.43
C GLN A 216 5.84 -19.94 0.61
N LYS A 217 6.21 -20.33 -0.63
CA LYS A 217 5.38 -21.21 -1.48
C LYS A 217 5.16 -22.58 -0.81
N ARG A 218 6.19 -23.17 -0.21
CA ARG A 218 6.09 -24.43 0.56
C ARG A 218 5.20 -24.29 1.80
N VAL A 219 5.26 -23.16 2.51
CA VAL A 219 4.35 -22.91 3.66
C VAL A 219 2.92 -22.82 3.16
N SER A 220 2.66 -22.03 2.11
CA SER A 220 1.31 -21.81 1.55
C SER A 220 0.63 -23.12 1.13
N ARG A 221 1.33 -23.97 0.38
CA ARG A 221 0.81 -25.27 -0.12
C ARG A 221 0.53 -26.32 0.96
N LYS A 222 1.05 -26.16 2.18
CA LYS A 222 0.86 -27.14 3.26
C LYS A 222 -0.41 -26.84 4.04
N GLN A 223 -1.15 -27.89 4.41
CA GLN A 223 -2.36 -27.79 5.22
C GLN A 223 -2.13 -26.94 6.49
N VAL A 224 -3.04 -25.99 6.71
CA VAL A 224 -3.03 -25.12 7.90
C VAL A 224 -3.15 -25.98 9.15
N GLY A 225 -2.33 -25.69 10.18
CA GLY A 225 -2.31 -26.45 11.43
C GLY A 225 -1.41 -27.71 11.43
N SER A 226 -1.00 -28.23 10.27
CA SER A 226 -0.18 -29.45 10.22
C SER A 226 1.22 -29.27 10.83
N LYS A 227 1.76 -30.32 11.47
CA LYS A 227 3.14 -30.37 12.00
C LYS A 227 4.18 -30.07 10.90
N ARG A 228 3.93 -30.53 9.67
CA ARG A 228 4.79 -30.28 8.48
C ARG A 228 4.80 -28.80 8.08
N ARG A 229 3.66 -28.09 8.17
CA ARG A 229 3.60 -26.64 7.95
C ARG A 229 4.38 -25.89 9.02
N ASP A 230 4.24 -26.26 10.29
CA ASP A 230 4.97 -25.59 11.39
C ASP A 230 6.50 -25.75 11.27
N LYS A 231 7.00 -26.95 10.92
CA LYS A 231 8.43 -27.16 10.62
C LYS A 231 8.92 -26.20 9.52
N THR A 232 8.15 -26.05 8.45
CA THR A 232 8.51 -25.16 7.32
C THR A 232 8.44 -23.69 7.71
N ARG A 233 7.44 -23.30 8.50
CA ARG A 233 7.27 -21.96 9.06
C ARG A 233 8.44 -21.56 9.96
N LYS A 234 8.96 -22.50 10.77
CA LYS A 234 10.18 -22.29 11.58
C LYS A 234 11.41 -22.04 10.70
N LEU A 235 11.59 -22.81 9.63
CA LEU A 235 12.67 -22.57 8.65
C LEU A 235 12.56 -21.19 8.01
N LEU A 236 11.36 -20.79 7.60
CA LEU A 236 11.10 -19.45 7.06
C LEU A 236 11.45 -18.37 8.10
N SER A 237 11.07 -18.58 9.36
CA SER A 237 11.35 -17.68 10.47
C SER A 237 12.85 -17.52 10.73
N LYS A 238 13.65 -18.60 10.57
CA LYS A 238 15.12 -18.54 10.70
C LYS A 238 15.75 -17.60 9.66
N ILE A 239 15.24 -17.58 8.43
CA ILE A 239 15.75 -16.67 7.39
C ILE A 239 15.39 -15.21 7.72
N HIS A 240 14.14 -14.95 8.10
CA HIS A 240 13.74 -13.61 8.53
C HIS A 240 14.55 -13.12 9.75
N GLU A 241 14.83 -14.00 10.72
CA GLU A 241 15.70 -13.68 11.86
C GLU A 241 17.13 -13.36 11.39
N LYS A 242 17.70 -14.15 10.47
CA LYS A 242 19.04 -13.89 9.91
C LYS A 242 19.12 -12.51 9.25
N ILE A 243 18.16 -12.18 8.37
CA ILE A 243 18.10 -10.88 7.69
C ILE A 243 17.94 -9.73 8.69
N SER A 244 17.09 -9.90 9.71
CA SER A 244 16.92 -8.91 10.78
C SER A 244 18.22 -8.67 11.54
N ASN A 245 18.91 -9.74 11.94
CA ASN A 245 20.16 -9.66 12.67
C ASN A 245 21.29 -9.03 11.84
N GLN A 246 21.40 -9.38 10.55
CA GLN A 246 22.38 -8.77 9.63
C GLN A 246 22.15 -7.27 9.47
N ARG A 247 20.89 -6.85 9.26
CA ARG A 247 20.53 -5.42 9.18
C ARG A 247 20.83 -4.67 10.47
N ASN A 248 20.40 -5.21 11.62
CA ASN A 248 20.66 -4.58 12.91
C ASN A 248 22.18 -4.47 13.17
N ASN A 249 22.95 -5.51 12.89
CA ASN A 249 24.41 -5.48 13.04
C ASN A 249 25.06 -4.39 12.17
N PHE A 250 24.70 -4.33 10.89
CA PHE A 250 25.19 -3.29 9.98
C PHE A 250 24.84 -1.88 10.48
N GLN A 251 23.56 -1.63 10.80
CA GLN A 251 23.09 -0.33 11.29
C GLN A 251 23.75 0.07 12.62
N HIS A 252 23.96 -0.88 13.53
CA HIS A 252 24.63 -0.61 14.80
C HIS A 252 26.13 -0.37 14.63
N LYS A 253 26.83 -1.06 13.73
CA LYS A 253 28.23 -0.77 13.46
C LYS A 253 28.36 0.63 12.85
N LEU A 254 27.56 0.92 11.83
CA LEU A 254 27.58 2.19 11.12
C LEU A 254 27.24 3.37 12.04
N SER A 255 26.13 3.29 12.78
CA SER A 255 25.77 4.38 13.72
C SER A 255 26.77 4.54 14.85
N SER A 256 27.46 3.48 15.29
CA SER A 256 28.55 3.60 16.28
C SER A 256 29.77 4.29 15.69
N LYS A 257 30.13 3.98 14.43
CA LYS A 257 31.21 4.65 13.69
C LYS A 257 30.92 6.15 13.61
N LEU A 258 29.77 6.50 13.02
CA LEU A 258 29.38 7.89 12.77
C LEU A 258 29.28 8.75 14.05
N ILE A 259 28.76 8.21 15.15
CA ILE A 259 28.63 8.95 16.42
C ILE A 259 29.96 9.14 17.14
N ARG A 260 30.93 8.23 16.95
CA ARG A 260 32.25 8.37 17.57
C ARG A 260 33.16 9.32 16.80
N GLU A 261 33.03 9.34 15.48
CA GLU A 261 33.89 10.13 14.60
C GLU A 261 33.42 11.59 14.48
N ASN A 262 32.18 11.92 14.87
CA ASN A 262 31.60 13.25 14.64
C ASN A 262 30.91 13.80 15.90
N GLN A 263 31.11 15.10 16.17
CA GLN A 263 30.48 15.80 17.30
C GLN A 263 29.00 16.10 17.04
N ALA A 264 28.62 16.38 15.79
CA ALA A 264 27.24 16.61 15.39
C ALA A 264 26.88 15.85 14.11
N ILE A 265 25.66 15.34 14.06
CA ILE A 265 25.15 14.57 12.92
C ILE A 265 23.82 15.16 12.49
N THR A 266 23.70 15.48 11.20
CA THR A 266 22.44 15.90 10.60
C THR A 266 21.88 14.77 9.75
N LEU A 267 20.60 14.46 9.97
CA LEU A 267 19.88 13.41 9.23
C LEU A 267 18.62 14.02 8.64
N GLU A 268 18.34 13.67 7.39
CA GLU A 268 17.08 14.05 6.78
C GLU A 268 15.87 13.44 7.51
N THR A 269 14.76 14.17 7.48
CA THR A 269 13.48 13.69 8.01
C THR A 269 12.68 13.04 6.88
N LEU A 270 12.88 11.73 6.69
CA LEU A 270 12.12 10.94 5.72
C LEU A 270 10.77 10.48 6.25
N ASN A 271 9.71 10.68 5.45
CA ASN A 271 8.42 10.02 5.68
C ASN A 271 8.46 8.57 5.17
N VAL A 272 9.28 7.73 5.80
CA VAL A 272 9.45 6.32 5.41
C VAL A 272 8.12 5.57 5.37
N LYS A 273 7.21 5.85 6.32
CA LYS A 273 5.85 5.26 6.36
C LYS A 273 5.03 5.60 5.12
N GLY A 274 5.14 6.84 4.61
CA GLY A 274 4.53 7.27 3.37
C GLY A 274 5.17 6.63 2.14
N MET A 275 6.52 6.58 2.10
CA MET A 275 7.26 6.04 0.96
C MET A 275 7.02 4.54 0.76
N VAL A 276 6.89 3.76 1.84
CA VAL A 276 6.59 2.32 1.76
C VAL A 276 5.19 2.04 1.19
N LYS A 277 4.27 3.03 1.14
CA LYS A 277 2.98 2.86 0.45
C LYS A 277 3.11 2.77 -1.06
N ASN A 278 4.24 3.22 -1.63
CA ASN A 278 4.53 3.01 -3.05
C ASN A 278 5.01 1.57 -3.28
N ASN A 279 4.13 0.73 -3.85
CA ASN A 279 4.38 -0.70 -4.05
C ASN A 279 5.63 -1.01 -4.88
N TYR A 280 6.06 -0.11 -5.79
CA TYR A 280 7.25 -0.31 -6.62
C TYR A 280 8.55 -0.21 -5.82
N LEU A 281 8.60 0.67 -4.81
CA LEU A 281 9.80 0.91 -4.00
C LEU A 281 9.73 0.27 -2.61
N ALA A 282 8.56 -0.18 -2.18
CA ALA A 282 8.30 -0.71 -0.85
C ALA A 282 9.29 -1.79 -0.42
N GLN A 283 9.63 -2.73 -1.32
CA GLN A 283 10.54 -3.82 -1.02
C GLN A 283 11.97 -3.30 -0.73
N VAL A 284 12.48 -2.42 -1.57
CA VAL A 284 13.86 -1.94 -1.48
C VAL A 284 14.03 -0.97 -0.31
N ILE A 285 13.02 -0.16 -0.03
CA ILE A 285 12.96 0.69 1.18
C ILE A 285 12.91 -0.18 2.44
N SER A 286 12.10 -1.24 2.43
CA SER A 286 12.00 -2.17 3.57
C SER A 286 13.28 -2.97 3.81
N ASP A 287 14.04 -3.29 2.74
CA ASP A 287 15.35 -3.92 2.85
C ASP A 287 16.35 -3.00 3.56
N SER A 288 16.41 -1.74 3.11
CA SER A 288 17.30 -0.71 3.66
C SER A 288 16.94 -0.32 5.11
N ALA A 289 15.67 -0.47 5.51
CA ALA A 289 15.21 -0.26 6.88
C ALA A 289 15.62 1.12 7.48
N TRP A 290 15.54 2.18 6.66
CA TRP A 290 15.92 3.54 7.04
C TRP A 290 15.20 4.04 8.29
N HIS A 291 13.94 3.65 8.52
CA HIS A 291 13.23 4.07 9.72
C HIS A 291 13.98 3.70 11.00
N SER A 292 14.49 2.47 11.09
CA SER A 292 15.31 2.03 12.22
C SER A 292 16.63 2.78 12.28
N PHE A 293 17.30 2.97 11.14
CA PHE A 293 18.57 3.70 11.09
C PHE A 293 18.45 5.18 11.41
N CYS A 294 17.40 5.90 11.00
CA CYS A 294 17.21 7.30 11.33
C CYS A 294 16.78 7.50 12.80
N PHE A 295 16.23 6.47 13.44
CA PHE A 295 15.74 6.51 14.82
C PHE A 295 16.81 6.11 15.85
N ILE A 296 17.67 5.13 15.51
CA ILE A 296 18.75 4.63 16.39
C ILE A 296 19.73 5.76 16.85
N PRO A 297 20.25 6.62 15.96
CA PRO A 297 21.10 7.75 16.32
C PRO A 297 20.37 8.81 17.13
N LYS A 298 19.09 9.09 16.78
CA LYS A 298 18.29 10.17 17.37
C LYS A 298 17.93 9.96 18.84
N LEU A 299 17.90 8.73 19.35
CA LEU A 299 17.40 8.44 20.71
C LEU A 299 18.36 7.71 21.65
N PHE A 300 19.25 6.85 21.15
CA PHE A 300 19.94 5.89 22.02
C PHE A 300 21.46 6.00 22.10
N ARG A 301 22.11 6.78 21.23
CA ARG A 301 23.59 6.87 21.23
C ARG A 301 24.11 8.30 21.23
N ALA A 302 23.48 9.22 20.51
CA ALA A 302 23.92 10.62 20.50
C ALA A 302 23.84 11.23 21.92
N ASN A 303 22.71 11.04 22.60
CA ASN A 303 22.51 11.48 24.00
C ASN A 303 23.46 10.80 25.01
N TYR A 304 24.00 9.62 24.69
CA TYR A 304 24.87 8.83 25.58
C TYR A 304 26.36 9.14 25.37
N VAL A 305 26.70 9.90 24.31
CA VAL A 305 28.07 10.28 23.94
C VAL A 305 28.22 11.80 23.90
N GLY A 306 27.16 12.57 24.16
CA GLY A 306 27.17 14.04 24.09
C GLY A 306 27.17 14.58 22.65
N CYS A 307 26.90 13.73 21.65
CA CYS A 307 26.75 14.14 20.26
C CYS A 307 25.37 14.78 20.04
N ASN A 308 25.32 15.84 19.21
CA ASN A 308 24.07 16.54 18.88
C ASN A 308 23.38 15.93 17.64
N PRO A 309 22.22 15.27 17.78
CA PRO A 309 21.42 14.87 16.63
C PRO A 309 20.58 16.06 16.15
N LEU A 310 20.92 16.62 15.00
CA LEU A 310 20.14 17.69 14.38
C LEU A 310 19.13 17.07 13.41
N SER A 311 17.84 17.27 13.66
CA SER A 311 16.79 16.90 12.71
C SER A 311 16.62 18.01 11.68
N ILE A 312 16.82 17.71 10.39
CA ILE A 312 16.47 18.65 9.32
C ILE A 312 14.94 18.70 9.24
N VAL A 313 14.35 19.79 9.71
CA VAL A 313 12.92 20.06 9.61
C VAL A 313 12.63 20.65 8.24
N LYS A 314 11.84 19.96 7.41
CA LYS A 314 11.30 20.56 6.18
C LYS A 314 10.32 21.67 6.56
N LEU A 315 10.63 22.90 6.14
CA LEU A 315 9.73 24.04 6.26
C LEU A 315 8.56 23.87 5.28
N ASN A 316 7.36 24.17 5.76
CA ASN A 316 6.14 24.20 4.95
C ASN A 316 5.51 25.59 5.05
N GLY A 317 4.58 25.93 4.15
CA GLY A 317 3.98 27.28 4.11
C GLY A 317 3.29 27.71 5.41
N LYS A 318 2.76 26.75 6.20
CA LYS A 318 2.18 27.04 7.53
C LYS A 318 3.25 27.44 8.55
N LYS A 319 4.39 26.76 8.56
CA LYS A 319 5.52 27.07 9.45
C LYS A 319 6.16 28.41 9.09
N ILE A 320 6.31 28.71 7.80
CA ILE A 320 6.82 30.00 7.34
C ILE A 320 5.90 31.14 7.79
N ARG A 321 4.59 31.01 7.59
CA ARG A 321 3.61 31.97 8.11
C ARG A 321 3.71 32.16 9.62
N TRP A 322 3.86 31.06 10.36
CA TRP A 322 4.02 31.14 11.82
C TRP A 322 5.32 31.85 12.21
N ILE A 323 6.44 31.54 11.57
CA ILE A 323 7.74 32.19 11.83
C ILE A 323 7.64 33.70 11.61
N ILE A 324 7.06 34.13 10.48
CA ILE A 324 6.88 35.54 10.15
C ILE A 324 5.93 36.21 11.15
N ALA A 325 4.81 35.57 11.50
CA ALA A 325 3.88 36.10 12.50
C ALA A 325 4.52 36.27 13.88
N GLN A 326 5.37 35.34 14.32
CA GLN A 326 6.10 35.50 15.58
C GLN A 326 7.15 36.61 15.49
N LYS A 327 7.83 36.74 14.34
CA LYS A 327 8.78 37.83 14.13
C LYS A 327 8.12 39.21 14.14
N LEU A 328 6.95 39.35 13.54
CA LEU A 328 6.15 40.58 13.60
C LEU A 328 5.67 40.91 15.02
N LYS A 329 5.49 39.89 15.87
CA LYS A 329 5.16 40.06 17.30
C LYS A 329 6.37 40.41 18.18
N GLY A 330 7.58 40.52 17.62
CA GLY A 330 8.79 40.87 18.36
C GLY A 330 9.49 39.70 19.06
N GLU A 331 9.12 38.44 18.77
CA GLU A 331 9.78 37.27 19.36
C GLU A 331 11.25 37.14 18.92
N SER A 332 12.09 36.65 19.83
CA SER A 332 13.52 36.53 19.59
C SER A 332 13.81 35.48 18.50
N THR A 333 14.84 35.74 17.69
CA THR A 333 15.22 34.80 16.61
C THR A 333 15.63 33.44 17.17
N SER A 334 16.25 33.44 18.35
CA SER A 334 16.70 32.23 19.04
C SER A 334 15.51 31.38 19.49
N THR A 335 14.49 32.02 20.08
CA THR A 335 13.28 31.35 20.56
C THR A 335 12.52 30.71 19.40
N ILE A 336 12.34 31.45 18.30
CA ILE A 336 11.65 30.94 17.10
C ILE A 336 12.41 29.78 16.46
N ALA A 337 13.75 29.88 16.40
CA ALA A 337 14.63 28.84 15.88
C ALA A 337 14.53 27.54 16.69
N GLU A 338 14.49 27.65 18.03
CA GLU A 338 14.35 26.52 18.94
C GLU A 338 12.98 25.85 18.81
N ILE A 339 11.89 26.63 18.81
CA ILE A 339 10.52 26.11 18.69
C ILE A 339 10.31 25.39 17.35
N GLN A 340 10.86 25.93 16.26
CA GLN A 340 10.68 25.36 14.92
C GLN A 340 11.72 24.31 14.54
N GLY A 341 12.81 24.17 15.31
CA GLY A 341 13.91 23.25 15.04
C GLY A 341 14.68 23.61 13.77
N ILE A 342 14.96 24.91 13.55
CA ILE A 342 15.75 25.44 12.42
C ILE A 342 16.85 26.38 12.93
N SER A 343 17.82 26.74 12.11
CA SER A 343 18.88 27.68 12.53
C SER A 343 18.37 29.12 12.64
N ALA A 344 18.93 29.90 13.56
CA ALA A 344 18.61 31.32 13.73
C ALA A 344 18.84 32.13 12.43
N ARG A 345 19.90 31.79 11.69
CA ARG A 345 20.18 32.36 10.36
C ARG A 345 19.05 32.10 9.37
N ARG A 346 18.45 30.90 9.39
CA ARG A 346 17.34 30.58 8.48
C ARG A 346 16.07 31.35 8.84
N VAL A 347 15.81 31.57 10.12
CA VAL A 347 14.72 32.46 10.58
C VAL A 347 14.93 33.88 10.06
N GLN A 348 16.14 34.41 10.17
CA GLN A 348 16.49 35.73 9.65
C GLN A 348 16.33 35.82 8.13
N GLN A 349 16.78 34.82 7.38
CA GLN A 349 16.61 34.77 5.92
C GLN A 349 15.14 34.79 5.51
N ILE A 350 14.29 33.97 6.14
CA ILE A 350 12.85 33.92 5.83
C ILE A 350 12.18 35.26 6.13
N TYR A 351 12.54 35.89 7.25
CA TYR A 351 11.98 37.18 7.61
C TYR A 351 12.48 38.29 6.69
N LYS A 352 13.76 38.30 6.32
CA LYS A 352 14.33 39.23 5.35
C LYS A 352 13.68 39.09 3.97
N GLU A 353 13.56 37.86 3.46
CA GLU A 353 12.85 37.58 2.19
C GLU A 353 11.39 38.08 2.22
N TYR A 354 10.72 38.01 3.39
CA TYR A 354 9.37 38.56 3.56
C TYR A 354 9.36 40.09 3.57
N VAL A 355 10.29 40.73 4.29
CA VAL A 355 10.39 42.20 4.36
C VAL A 355 10.75 42.81 3.00
N ASP A 356 11.63 42.15 2.25
CA ASP A 356 12.12 42.64 0.95
C ASP A 356 11.07 42.51 -0.17
N ILE A 357 10.19 41.49 -0.12
CA ILE A 357 9.25 41.13 -1.20
C ILE A 357 7.79 41.47 -0.84
N ASP A 358 7.51 41.74 0.44
CA ASP A 358 6.16 41.91 1.02
C ASP A 358 5.17 40.78 0.68
N GLN A 359 5.71 39.59 0.40
CA GLN A 359 4.96 38.37 0.14
C GLN A 359 5.57 37.20 0.90
N LEU A 360 4.73 36.20 1.22
CA LEU A 360 5.21 35.00 1.91
C LEU A 360 6.27 34.27 1.07
N PRO A 361 7.47 34.00 1.61
CA PRO A 361 8.50 33.26 0.92
C PRO A 361 7.97 31.90 0.45
N GLN A 362 8.04 31.66 -0.87
CA GLN A 362 7.62 30.39 -1.42
C GLN A 362 8.69 29.33 -1.11
N VAL A 363 8.31 28.25 -0.42
CA VAL A 363 9.15 27.05 -0.34
C VAL A 363 9.36 26.58 -1.77
N GLY A 364 10.61 26.51 -2.23
CA GLY A 364 10.95 26.17 -3.62
C GLY A 364 10.03 25.09 -4.21
N ASN A 365 9.06 25.53 -5.01
CA ASN A 365 8.19 24.63 -5.73
C ASN A 365 9.07 23.96 -6.79
N ASN A 366 9.18 22.63 -6.71
CA ASN A 366 10.05 21.81 -7.57
C ASN A 366 11.56 21.79 -7.21
N LEU A 367 11.92 21.73 -5.92
CA LEU A 367 13.26 21.26 -5.47
C LEU A 367 13.59 19.80 -5.86
N GLY A 368 12.83 19.19 -6.77
CA GLY A 368 13.12 17.88 -7.34
C GLY A 368 14.08 18.01 -8.53
N ARG A 369 14.57 16.87 -9.02
CA ARG A 369 15.35 16.83 -10.27
C ARG A 369 14.59 17.58 -11.38
N PRO A 370 15.24 18.49 -12.13
CA PRO A 370 14.60 19.18 -13.25
C PRO A 370 13.94 18.15 -14.18
N ARG A 371 12.72 18.46 -14.63
CA ARG A 371 11.97 17.54 -15.49
C ARG A 371 12.71 17.42 -16.81
N LYS A 372 13.06 16.19 -17.20
CA LYS A 372 13.68 15.93 -18.49
C LYS A 372 12.68 16.29 -19.60
N GLN A 373 13.05 17.26 -20.44
CA GLN A 373 12.24 17.64 -21.59
C GLN A 373 12.11 16.47 -22.59
N LEU A 374 11.07 16.50 -23.42
CA LEU A 374 10.92 15.55 -24.53
C LEU A 374 11.88 15.97 -25.66
N SER A 375 12.63 15.00 -26.18
CA SER A 375 13.40 15.18 -27.42
C SER A 375 12.43 15.35 -28.61
N SER A 376 12.90 15.90 -29.72
CA SER A 376 12.19 15.93 -31.01
C SER A 376 11.62 14.55 -31.37
N ASP A 377 12.46 13.53 -31.31
CA ASP A 377 12.13 12.16 -31.70
C ASP A 377 11.05 11.56 -30.77
N ASP A 378 11.15 11.85 -29.46
CA ASP A 378 10.14 11.45 -28.48
C ASP A 378 8.77 12.08 -28.80
N LYS A 379 8.73 13.32 -29.35
CA LYS A 379 7.49 14.02 -29.71
C LYS A 379 6.89 13.42 -30.97
N GLU A 380 7.69 13.20 -32.01
CA GLU A 380 7.24 12.57 -33.26
C GLU A 380 6.62 11.19 -33.02
N ILE A 381 7.27 10.37 -32.17
CA ILE A 381 6.72 9.07 -31.77
C ILE A 381 5.37 9.22 -31.07
N ILE A 382 5.21 10.22 -30.20
CA ILE A 382 3.94 10.47 -29.52
C ILE A 382 2.88 10.91 -30.52
N ASP A 383 3.20 11.81 -31.45
CA ASP A 383 2.26 12.31 -32.46
C ASP A 383 1.81 11.21 -33.42
N GLN A 384 2.75 10.41 -33.92
CA GLN A 384 2.45 9.25 -34.77
C GLN A 384 1.58 8.24 -34.01
N THR A 385 1.95 7.87 -32.78
CA THR A 385 1.17 6.90 -31.98
C THR A 385 -0.20 7.45 -31.59
N TYR A 386 -0.31 8.77 -31.35
CA TYR A 386 -1.59 9.41 -31.09
C TYR A 386 -2.47 9.45 -32.33
N SER A 387 -1.90 9.74 -33.50
CA SER A 387 -2.62 9.70 -34.78
C SER A 387 -3.14 8.30 -35.08
N ASP A 388 -2.30 7.28 -34.93
CA ASP A 388 -2.62 5.88 -35.20
C ASP A 388 -3.77 5.35 -34.32
N TYR A 389 -3.81 5.70 -33.01
CA TYR A 389 -4.67 5.01 -32.05
C TYR A 389 -5.64 5.92 -31.26
N LYS A 390 -5.39 7.23 -31.24
CA LYS A 390 -6.21 8.26 -30.56
C LYS A 390 -6.42 7.97 -29.07
N PHE A 391 -5.37 7.52 -28.39
CA PHE A 391 -5.43 7.12 -26.99
C PHE A 391 -5.02 8.20 -25.99
N GLY A 392 -5.47 8.04 -24.74
CA GLY A 392 -4.98 8.83 -23.62
C GLY A 392 -3.55 8.46 -23.22
N ALA A 393 -2.86 9.38 -22.55
CA ALA A 393 -1.43 9.27 -22.22
C ALA A 393 -1.00 7.96 -21.51
N CYS A 394 -1.85 7.36 -20.68
CA CYS A 394 -1.54 6.08 -20.02
C CYS A 394 -1.47 4.91 -21.01
N TYR A 395 -2.32 4.91 -22.03
CA TYR A 395 -2.35 3.86 -23.05
C TYR A 395 -1.23 4.07 -24.06
N LEU A 396 -0.95 5.32 -24.43
CA LEU A 396 0.19 5.66 -25.28
C LEU A 396 1.53 5.24 -24.66
N GLU A 397 1.72 5.36 -23.34
CA GLU A 397 2.93 4.85 -22.69
C GLU A 397 3.15 3.36 -22.98
N ILE A 398 2.09 2.55 -22.90
CA ILE A 398 2.15 1.10 -23.14
C ILE A 398 2.39 0.81 -24.62
N LEU A 399 1.72 1.54 -25.52
CA LEU A 399 1.88 1.38 -26.97
C LEU A 399 3.27 1.76 -27.44
N ILE A 400 3.82 2.88 -26.94
CA ILE A 400 5.16 3.34 -27.30
C ILE A 400 6.22 2.38 -26.79
N GLU A 401 6.05 1.84 -25.58
CA GLU A 401 6.94 0.80 -25.06
C GLU A 401 6.84 -0.49 -25.88
N GLY A 402 5.64 -0.90 -26.30
CA GLY A 402 5.44 -2.10 -27.11
C GLY A 402 5.94 -2.00 -28.56
N LYS A 403 5.59 -0.91 -29.27
CA LYS A 403 5.87 -0.72 -30.70
C LYS A 403 7.28 -0.19 -30.97
N TYR A 404 7.76 0.76 -30.16
CA TYR A 404 9.03 1.45 -30.40
C TYR A 404 10.11 1.10 -29.37
N ASN A 405 9.82 0.24 -28.38
CA ASN A 405 10.72 -0.11 -27.28
C ASN A 405 11.31 1.13 -26.56
N ARG A 406 10.54 2.24 -26.53
CA ARG A 406 10.91 3.51 -25.92
C ARG A 406 10.10 3.76 -24.66
N LYS A 407 10.77 4.15 -23.57
CA LYS A 407 10.15 4.40 -22.27
C LYS A 407 9.89 5.87 -22.04
N ILE A 408 8.67 6.30 -22.33
CA ILE A 408 8.19 7.66 -22.09
C ILE A 408 7.06 7.60 -21.06
N SER A 409 7.22 8.30 -19.93
CA SER A 409 6.19 8.26 -18.88
C SER A 409 4.89 8.93 -19.32
N HIS A 410 3.74 8.38 -18.92
CA HIS A 410 2.41 8.97 -19.21
C HIS A 410 2.30 10.44 -18.79
N ASN A 411 3.00 10.87 -17.74
CA ASN A 411 2.99 12.28 -17.34
C ASN A 411 3.68 13.19 -18.36
N ARG A 412 4.77 12.73 -19.00
CA ARG A 412 5.44 13.48 -20.08
C ARG A 412 4.52 13.55 -21.30
N ILE A 413 3.95 12.41 -21.68
CA ILE A 413 3.00 12.31 -22.80
C ILE A 413 1.78 13.21 -22.56
N HIS A 414 1.18 13.15 -21.36
CA HIS A 414 0.01 13.95 -21.03
C HIS A 414 0.27 15.46 -21.10
N ASN A 415 1.41 15.92 -20.58
CA ASN A 415 1.77 17.34 -20.67
C ASN A 415 2.00 17.79 -22.11
N TYR A 416 2.58 16.93 -22.95
CA TYR A 416 2.74 17.22 -24.37
C TYR A 416 1.40 17.30 -25.10
N LEU A 417 0.51 16.33 -24.86
CA LEU A 417 -0.86 16.36 -25.40
C LEU A 417 -1.66 17.58 -24.90
N LEU A 418 -1.45 18.04 -23.66
CA LEU A 418 -2.04 19.28 -23.15
C LEU A 418 -1.50 20.50 -23.92
N SER A 419 -0.19 20.55 -24.22
CA SER A 419 0.38 21.65 -25.01
C SER A 419 -0.14 21.71 -26.44
N MET A 420 -0.55 20.57 -26.99
CA MET A 420 -1.16 20.44 -28.33
C MET A 420 -2.69 20.52 -28.31
N ASN A 421 -3.33 20.83 -27.17
CA ASN A 421 -4.79 20.82 -26.99
C ASN A 421 -5.49 19.47 -27.28
N LEU A 422 -4.74 18.37 -27.36
CA LEU A 422 -5.24 17.00 -27.61
C LEU A 422 -5.76 16.31 -26.33
N ALA A 423 -5.52 16.91 -25.16
CA ALA A 423 -6.01 16.46 -23.87
C ALA A 423 -6.70 17.60 -23.08
N LYS A 424 -7.72 17.26 -22.27
CA LYS A 424 -8.40 18.21 -21.39
C LYS A 424 -7.98 18.00 -19.93
N GLU A 425 -7.80 19.08 -19.19
CA GLU A 425 -7.46 19.03 -17.76
C GLU A 425 -8.71 18.68 -16.92
N ASN A 426 -8.72 17.50 -16.29
CA ASN A 426 -9.86 17.08 -15.46
C ASN A 426 -9.66 17.46 -13.99
N ARG A 427 -10.09 18.67 -13.62
CA ARG A 427 -9.96 19.22 -12.26
C ARG A 427 -10.78 18.48 -11.19
N LYS A 428 -11.77 17.66 -11.58
CA LYS A 428 -12.69 16.92 -10.68
C LYS A 428 -12.54 15.41 -10.78
N LYS A 429 -11.30 14.90 -10.92
CA LYS A 429 -11.03 13.46 -11.03
C LYS A 429 -11.44 12.70 -9.75
N LYS A 430 -12.62 12.06 -9.76
CA LYS A 430 -13.09 11.19 -8.66
C LYS A 430 -12.20 9.94 -8.54
N GLN A 431 -12.02 9.44 -7.31
CA GLN A 431 -11.32 8.17 -7.09
C GLN A 431 -12.09 7.02 -7.76
N ARG A 432 -11.37 6.18 -8.51
CA ARG A 432 -11.93 5.01 -9.20
C ARG A 432 -12.46 4.00 -8.16
N ARG A 433 -13.77 3.74 -8.18
CA ARG A 433 -14.38 2.67 -7.37
C ARG A 433 -13.94 1.31 -7.93
N LYS A 434 -13.67 0.35 -7.05
CA LYS A 434 -13.28 -1.02 -7.41
C LYS A 434 -14.55 -1.84 -7.55
N TRP A 435 -14.91 -2.20 -8.79
CA TRP A 435 -16.13 -2.95 -9.11
C TRP A 435 -15.79 -4.42 -9.41
N CYS A 436 -16.72 -5.33 -9.12
CA CYS A 436 -16.70 -6.68 -9.69
C CYS A 436 -17.23 -6.59 -11.12
N ARG A 437 -16.41 -6.95 -12.10
CA ARG A 437 -16.77 -6.96 -13.52
C ARG A 437 -17.50 -8.28 -13.81
N TYR A 438 -18.78 -8.20 -14.16
CA TYR A 438 -19.51 -9.32 -14.75
C TYR A 438 -19.26 -9.29 -16.26
N GLU A 439 -18.73 -10.36 -16.82
CA GLU A 439 -18.36 -10.48 -18.23
C GLU A 439 -18.57 -11.92 -18.67
N ARG A 440 -19.20 -12.12 -19.84
CA ARG A 440 -19.34 -13.44 -20.44
C ARG A 440 -17.98 -13.95 -20.91
N GLU A 441 -17.78 -15.26 -20.85
CA GLU A 441 -16.52 -15.88 -21.24
C GLU A 441 -16.31 -15.83 -22.76
N HIS A 442 -17.34 -16.18 -23.53
CA HIS A 442 -17.27 -16.28 -24.99
C HIS A 442 -17.92 -15.08 -25.70
N SER A 443 -17.37 -14.72 -26.86
CA SER A 443 -18.03 -13.78 -27.79
C SER A 443 -19.32 -14.37 -28.36
N MET A 444 -20.24 -13.49 -28.77
CA MET A 444 -21.60 -13.85 -29.22
C MET A 444 -22.49 -14.52 -28.15
N SER A 445 -22.02 -14.59 -26.89
CA SER A 445 -22.84 -15.06 -25.77
C SER A 445 -23.82 -14.00 -25.29
N ALA A 446 -23.37 -12.75 -25.22
CA ALA A 446 -24.21 -11.60 -24.92
C ALA A 446 -23.63 -10.34 -25.59
N ALA A 447 -24.50 -9.49 -26.11
CA ALA A 447 -24.13 -8.17 -26.61
C ALA A 447 -25.00 -7.08 -25.95
N HIS A 448 -24.50 -5.84 -25.91
CA HIS A 448 -25.24 -4.67 -25.45
C HIS A 448 -25.71 -3.88 -26.66
N ILE A 449 -26.97 -3.49 -26.70
CA ILE A 449 -27.50 -2.54 -27.68
C ILE A 449 -28.01 -1.31 -26.95
N ASP A 450 -27.65 -0.15 -27.46
CA ASP A 450 -28.09 1.13 -26.90
C ASP A 450 -28.07 2.21 -27.98
N TRP A 451 -28.83 3.28 -27.74
CA TRP A 451 -28.90 4.46 -28.57
C TRP A 451 -28.24 5.64 -27.87
N HIS A 452 -27.58 6.50 -28.64
CA HIS A 452 -26.96 7.69 -28.11
C HIS A 452 -27.05 8.85 -29.09
N GLU A 453 -27.23 10.05 -28.56
CA GLU A 453 -27.22 11.27 -29.35
C GLU A 453 -25.79 11.78 -29.54
N ASN A 454 -25.47 12.21 -30.76
CA ASN A 454 -24.25 12.96 -31.03
C ASN A 454 -24.58 14.45 -31.21
N PRO A 455 -24.39 15.29 -30.18
CA PRO A 455 -24.70 16.72 -30.28
C PRO A 455 -23.87 17.45 -31.34
N LEU A 456 -22.72 16.91 -31.75
CA LEU A 456 -21.83 17.54 -32.73
C LEU A 456 -22.31 17.36 -34.17
N LEU A 457 -22.99 16.24 -34.47
CA LEU A 457 -23.46 15.90 -35.81
C LEU A 457 -24.98 16.02 -35.94
N GLY A 458 -25.72 16.14 -34.84
CA GLY A 458 -27.19 16.14 -34.84
C GLY A 458 -27.79 14.78 -35.24
N LEU A 459 -27.00 13.71 -35.19
CA LEU A 459 -27.39 12.34 -35.56
C LEU A 459 -27.52 11.46 -34.32
N GLN A 460 -28.35 10.45 -34.44
CA GLN A 460 -28.52 9.40 -33.44
C GLN A 460 -27.75 8.16 -33.86
N VAL A 461 -26.94 7.60 -32.96
CA VAL A 461 -26.15 6.39 -33.22
C VAL A 461 -26.73 5.22 -32.46
N CYS A 462 -26.88 4.08 -33.14
CA CYS A 462 -27.19 2.80 -32.54
C CYS A 462 -26.01 1.87 -32.74
N ALA A 463 -25.59 1.17 -31.68
CA ALA A 463 -24.49 0.21 -31.79
C ALA A 463 -24.76 -1.04 -30.96
N ILE A 464 -24.29 -2.17 -31.48
CA ILE A 464 -24.26 -3.45 -30.78
C ILE A 464 -22.83 -3.77 -30.41
N LEU A 465 -22.56 -3.89 -29.11
CA LEU A 465 -21.24 -4.12 -28.53
C LEU A 465 -21.16 -5.50 -27.85
N ASP A 466 -20.28 -6.38 -28.32
CA ASP A 466 -20.08 -7.70 -27.72
C ASP A 466 -19.55 -7.61 -26.27
N ASP A 467 -20.16 -8.37 -25.36
CA ASP A 467 -19.86 -8.28 -23.93
C ASP A 467 -18.48 -8.83 -23.56
N SER A 468 -17.92 -9.78 -24.29
CA SER A 468 -16.60 -10.35 -23.98
C SER A 468 -15.47 -9.59 -24.66
N SER A 469 -15.60 -9.34 -25.96
CA SER A 469 -14.53 -8.77 -26.80
C SER A 469 -14.51 -7.25 -26.82
N ARG A 470 -15.61 -6.56 -26.46
CA ARG A 470 -15.80 -5.11 -26.66
C ARG A 470 -15.81 -4.71 -28.13
N MET A 471 -15.94 -5.67 -29.06
CA MET A 471 -16.06 -5.38 -30.48
C MET A 471 -17.44 -4.80 -30.77
N VAL A 472 -17.48 -3.75 -31.58
CA VAL A 472 -18.73 -3.30 -32.20
C VAL A 472 -19.02 -4.26 -33.33
N ILE A 473 -20.09 -5.03 -33.20
CA ILE A 473 -20.45 -6.09 -34.14
C ILE A 473 -21.48 -5.64 -35.18
N ALA A 474 -22.26 -4.60 -34.89
CA ALA A 474 -23.15 -3.92 -35.82
C ALA A 474 -23.45 -2.51 -35.32
N GLY A 475 -23.86 -1.60 -36.19
CA GLY A 475 -24.25 -0.26 -35.79
C GLY A 475 -24.46 0.70 -36.96
N GLY A 476 -25.10 1.83 -36.69
CA GLY A 476 -25.35 2.84 -37.72
C GLY A 476 -25.70 4.21 -37.16
N GLU A 477 -25.63 5.21 -38.03
CA GLU A 477 -26.03 6.59 -37.78
C GLU A 477 -27.34 6.90 -38.50
N TYR A 478 -28.28 7.47 -37.76
CA TYR A 478 -29.65 7.70 -38.23
C TYR A 478 -30.13 9.09 -37.81
N ALA A 479 -31.09 9.65 -38.56
CA ALA A 479 -31.72 10.92 -38.21
C ALA A 479 -32.60 10.82 -36.95
N HIS A 480 -33.23 9.67 -36.72
CA HIS A 480 -34.18 9.45 -35.63
C HIS A 480 -34.02 8.08 -34.96
N CYS A 481 -34.19 8.06 -33.64
CA CYS A 481 -34.39 6.85 -32.83
C CYS A 481 -35.73 6.23 -33.19
N ASN A 482 -35.74 5.06 -33.84
CA ASN A 482 -36.98 4.32 -34.08
C ASN A 482 -36.73 2.81 -34.14
N THR A 483 -37.83 2.05 -34.06
CA THR A 483 -37.81 0.58 -34.07
C THR A 483 -37.27 0.03 -35.40
N GLU A 484 -37.62 0.64 -36.53
CA GLU A 484 -37.21 0.22 -37.88
C GLU A 484 -35.68 0.27 -38.05
N ASN A 485 -35.04 1.36 -37.64
CA ASN A 485 -33.59 1.51 -37.69
C ASN A 485 -32.90 0.54 -36.72
N THR A 486 -33.51 0.27 -35.57
CA THR A 486 -32.99 -0.75 -34.64
C THR A 486 -33.03 -2.15 -35.25
N ILE A 487 -34.08 -2.48 -36.01
CA ILE A 487 -34.18 -3.75 -36.76
C ILE A 487 -33.11 -3.82 -37.84
N LYS A 488 -32.85 -2.74 -38.58
CA LYS A 488 -31.77 -2.69 -39.59
C LYS A 488 -30.39 -3.05 -39.00
N VAL A 489 -30.07 -2.56 -37.80
CA VAL A 489 -28.82 -2.90 -37.10
C VAL A 489 -28.77 -4.39 -36.69
N ILE A 490 -29.91 -4.98 -36.32
CA ILE A 490 -29.97 -6.43 -36.05
C ILE A 490 -29.83 -7.24 -37.33
N ASP A 491 -30.45 -6.82 -38.43
CA ASP A 491 -30.35 -7.52 -39.71
C ASP A 491 -28.91 -7.46 -40.26
N GLU A 492 -28.18 -6.36 -40.03
CA GLU A 492 -26.74 -6.27 -40.29
C GLU A 492 -25.94 -7.31 -39.49
N LEU A 493 -26.18 -7.41 -38.17
CA LEU A 493 -25.57 -8.42 -37.31
C LEU A 493 -25.83 -9.85 -37.82
N VAL A 494 -27.07 -10.14 -38.23
CA VAL A 494 -27.47 -11.44 -38.76
C VAL A 494 -26.74 -11.71 -40.08
N ARG A 495 -26.71 -10.74 -40.99
CA ARG A 495 -26.04 -10.90 -42.28
C ARG A 495 -24.55 -11.23 -42.14
N GLU A 496 -23.87 -10.62 -41.17
CA GLU A 496 -22.41 -10.76 -41.05
C GLU A 496 -21.94 -11.94 -40.19
N TYR A 497 -22.63 -12.24 -39.08
CA TYR A 497 -22.09 -13.15 -38.06
C TYR A 497 -22.94 -14.40 -37.79
N TRP A 498 -24.16 -14.49 -38.34
CA TRP A 498 -25.08 -15.57 -37.96
C TRP A 498 -24.64 -16.95 -38.42
N ASP A 499 -24.06 -17.03 -39.62
CA ASP A 499 -23.45 -18.25 -40.17
C ASP A 499 -22.31 -18.79 -39.28
N ILE A 500 -21.61 -17.87 -38.60
CA ILE A 500 -20.45 -18.20 -37.76
C ILE A 500 -20.93 -18.66 -36.38
N CYS A 501 -21.67 -17.80 -35.69
CA CYS A 501 -22.20 -18.07 -34.37
C CYS A 501 -23.39 -17.14 -34.09
N PRO A 502 -24.62 -17.67 -33.95
CA PRO A 502 -25.77 -16.84 -33.63
C PRO A 502 -25.63 -16.20 -32.24
N LEU A 503 -26.12 -14.97 -32.09
CA LEU A 503 -26.11 -14.25 -30.82
C LEU A 503 -27.14 -14.89 -29.87
N ARG A 504 -26.74 -15.20 -28.63
CA ARG A 504 -27.65 -15.86 -27.67
C ARG A 504 -28.48 -14.90 -26.83
N GLU A 505 -27.85 -13.81 -26.37
CA GLU A 505 -28.48 -12.86 -25.44
C GLU A 505 -28.21 -11.42 -25.90
N LEU A 506 -29.21 -10.55 -25.74
CA LEU A 506 -29.09 -9.13 -26.04
C LEU A 506 -29.52 -8.30 -24.83
N ILE A 507 -28.58 -7.53 -24.30
CA ILE A 507 -28.76 -6.65 -23.14
C ILE A 507 -29.19 -5.28 -23.65
N MET A 508 -30.28 -4.75 -23.10
CA MET A 508 -30.85 -3.45 -23.49
C MET A 508 -31.51 -2.76 -22.29
N ASP A 509 -31.65 -1.45 -22.37
CA ASP A 509 -32.35 -0.63 -21.39
C ASP A 509 -33.87 -0.56 -21.69
N HIS A 510 -34.65 0.04 -20.77
CA HIS A 510 -36.11 0.19 -20.88
C HIS A 510 -36.53 1.31 -21.88
N GLY A 511 -35.77 1.54 -22.94
CA GLY A 511 -36.01 2.60 -23.92
C GLY A 511 -37.31 2.41 -24.72
N SER A 512 -37.89 3.54 -25.14
CA SER A 512 -39.08 3.60 -26.00
C SER A 512 -38.86 2.91 -27.35
N GLU A 513 -37.60 2.91 -27.81
CA GLU A 513 -37.15 2.48 -29.12
C GLU A 513 -37.03 0.97 -29.25
N PHE A 514 -36.93 0.29 -28.11
CA PHE A 514 -37.03 -1.17 -28.00
C PHE A 514 -38.48 -1.62 -27.70
N GLY A 515 -39.40 -0.66 -27.58
CA GLY A 515 -40.82 -0.85 -27.27
C GLY A 515 -41.12 -1.18 -25.79
N ALA A 516 -40.19 -0.88 -24.88
CA ALA A 516 -40.28 -1.26 -23.47
C ALA A 516 -41.17 -0.35 -22.60
N HIS A 517 -41.79 0.70 -23.14
CA HIS A 517 -42.77 1.54 -22.42
C HIS A 517 -44.20 1.00 -22.47
N ARG A 518 -44.49 0.03 -23.34
CA ARG A 518 -45.80 -0.67 -23.38
C ARG A 518 -45.69 -1.94 -22.56
N ILE A 519 -45.56 -1.77 -21.24
CA ILE A 519 -45.53 -2.88 -20.30
C ILE A 519 -46.98 -3.18 -19.92
N ASN A 520 -47.43 -4.40 -20.22
CA ASN A 520 -48.71 -4.94 -19.76
C ASN A 520 -48.68 -5.07 -18.22
N GLU A 521 -49.84 -5.16 -17.56
CA GLU A 521 -49.95 -5.22 -16.08
C GLU A 521 -49.16 -6.40 -15.44
N ASP A 522 -48.81 -7.42 -16.23
CA ASP A 522 -48.01 -8.60 -15.87
C ASP A 522 -46.48 -8.40 -16.00
N GLY A 523 -46.03 -7.23 -16.47
CA GLY A 523 -44.62 -6.96 -16.73
C GLY A 523 -44.10 -7.45 -18.09
N SER A 524 -44.98 -7.99 -18.94
CA SER A 524 -44.66 -8.36 -20.32
C SER A 524 -44.68 -7.13 -21.24
N TRP A 525 -43.85 -7.11 -22.28
CA TRP A 525 -43.90 -6.10 -23.34
C TRP A 525 -43.94 -6.80 -24.68
N GLU A 526 -44.70 -6.25 -25.63
CA GLU A 526 -44.72 -6.73 -27.01
C GLU A 526 -44.38 -5.58 -27.95
N SER A 527 -43.31 -5.76 -28.71
CA SER A 527 -42.83 -4.80 -29.70
C SER A 527 -42.37 -5.56 -30.94
N GLU A 528 -42.48 -4.93 -32.11
CA GLU A 528 -42.02 -5.49 -33.39
C GLU A 528 -40.56 -5.94 -33.32
N PHE A 529 -39.72 -5.14 -32.67
CA PHE A 529 -38.33 -5.50 -32.35
C PHE A 529 -38.22 -6.76 -31.47
N LYS A 530 -39.05 -6.90 -30.44
CA LYS A 530 -39.05 -8.09 -29.57
C LYS A 530 -39.49 -9.34 -30.32
N THR A 531 -40.46 -9.22 -31.21
CA THR A 531 -40.89 -10.32 -32.08
C THR A 531 -39.74 -10.76 -32.98
N ARG A 532 -39.08 -9.81 -33.64
CA ARG A 532 -37.93 -10.08 -34.52
C ARG A 532 -36.78 -10.79 -33.81
N ILE A 533 -36.37 -10.33 -32.63
CA ILE A 533 -35.28 -10.98 -31.88
C ILE A 533 -35.68 -12.37 -31.36
N ARG A 534 -36.96 -12.60 -31.03
CA ARG A 534 -37.47 -13.91 -30.61
C ARG A 534 -37.50 -14.91 -31.78
N GLU A 535 -37.88 -14.47 -32.99
CA GLU A 535 -37.79 -15.29 -34.20
C GLU A 535 -36.36 -15.76 -34.47
N LEU A 536 -35.38 -14.89 -34.22
CA LEU A 536 -33.96 -15.21 -34.30
C LEU A 536 -33.46 -16.09 -33.13
N GLY A 537 -34.29 -16.35 -32.11
CA GLY A 537 -33.90 -17.12 -30.93
C GLY A 537 -33.02 -16.36 -29.94
N ILE A 538 -32.89 -15.05 -30.07
CA ILE A 538 -32.12 -14.21 -29.15
C ILE A 538 -32.94 -13.95 -27.88
N LYS A 539 -32.34 -14.17 -26.71
CA LYS A 539 -32.98 -13.86 -25.43
C LYS A 539 -32.74 -12.40 -25.01
N PRO A 540 -33.77 -11.55 -24.91
CA PRO A 540 -33.60 -10.19 -24.41
C PRO A 540 -33.38 -10.19 -22.88
N ILE A 541 -32.42 -9.37 -22.43
CA ILE A 541 -32.13 -9.11 -21.02
C ILE A 541 -32.30 -7.62 -20.77
N LEU A 542 -33.33 -7.24 -20.00
CA LEU A 542 -33.48 -5.85 -19.58
C LEU A 542 -32.58 -5.52 -18.39
N ALA A 543 -31.84 -4.42 -18.50
CA ALA A 543 -31.07 -3.88 -17.40
C ALA A 543 -32.01 -3.42 -16.26
N ARG A 544 -31.72 -3.84 -15.02
CA ARG A 544 -32.41 -3.36 -13.80
C ARG A 544 -31.38 -2.84 -12.80
N VAL A 545 -31.80 -1.92 -11.92
CA VAL A 545 -30.97 -1.34 -10.85
C VAL A 545 -30.33 -2.41 -9.92
N ARG A 546 -30.90 -3.62 -9.82
CA ARG A 546 -30.45 -4.73 -8.94
C ARG A 546 -29.94 -6.00 -9.64
N HIS A 547 -29.90 -6.06 -10.98
CA HIS A 547 -29.41 -7.21 -11.76
C HIS A 547 -28.06 -6.88 -12.45
N PRO A 548 -27.35 -7.82 -13.11
CA PRO A 548 -25.99 -7.56 -13.60
C PRO A 548 -25.98 -6.29 -14.44
N GLN A 549 -25.33 -5.27 -13.90
CA GLN A 549 -25.35 -3.91 -14.41
C GLN A 549 -24.88 -3.89 -15.86
N THR A 550 -25.62 -3.17 -16.70
CA THR A 550 -25.09 -2.47 -17.89
C THR A 550 -23.92 -1.64 -17.40
N ASN A 551 -22.72 -2.22 -17.49
CA ASN A 551 -21.58 -1.84 -16.66
C ASN A 551 -20.82 -0.64 -17.27
N GLY A 552 -21.53 0.39 -17.74
CA GLY A 552 -20.91 1.55 -18.37
C GLY A 552 -20.11 1.18 -19.63
N LYS A 553 -20.34 -0.01 -20.22
CA LYS A 553 -19.48 -0.61 -21.24
C LYS A 553 -19.73 0.07 -22.59
N ILE A 554 -21.00 0.14 -23.00
CA ILE A 554 -21.42 0.80 -24.22
C ILE A 554 -21.35 2.33 -24.06
N GLU A 555 -21.60 2.85 -22.86
CA GLU A 555 -21.45 4.26 -22.52
C GLU A 555 -19.99 4.73 -22.65
N LYS A 556 -19.02 3.87 -22.33
CA LYS A 556 -17.60 4.15 -22.57
C LYS A 556 -17.23 4.13 -24.05
N TRP A 557 -17.96 3.35 -24.85
CA TRP A 557 -17.83 3.39 -26.29
C TRP A 557 -18.41 4.71 -26.84
N PHE A 558 -19.60 5.12 -26.42
CA PHE A 558 -20.19 6.41 -26.80
C PHE A 558 -19.31 7.61 -26.41
N ASP A 559 -18.68 7.60 -25.22
CA ASP A 559 -17.69 8.61 -24.82
C ASP A 559 -16.54 8.73 -25.84
N THR A 560 -16.14 7.61 -26.43
CA THR A 560 -15.08 7.55 -27.44
C THR A 560 -15.60 8.06 -28.78
N TYR A 561 -16.78 7.59 -29.19
CA TYR A 561 -17.44 8.00 -30.43
C TYR A 561 -17.67 9.51 -30.46
N GLN A 562 -18.27 10.10 -29.43
CA GLN A 562 -18.48 11.56 -29.35
C GLN A 562 -17.17 12.36 -29.44
N ARG A 563 -16.06 11.79 -28.95
CA ARG A 563 -14.79 12.49 -28.93
C ARG A 563 -14.08 12.49 -30.28
N PHE A 564 -14.16 11.40 -31.03
CA PHE A 564 -13.31 11.19 -32.22
C PHE A 564 -14.10 11.05 -33.51
N ARG A 565 -15.41 10.82 -33.48
CA ARG A 565 -16.21 10.56 -34.70
C ARG A 565 -16.10 11.68 -35.74
N GLY A 566 -16.03 12.94 -35.30
CA GLY A 566 -15.90 14.09 -36.21
C GLY A 566 -14.58 14.13 -37.00
N GLU A 567 -13.62 13.26 -36.69
CA GLU A 567 -12.35 13.13 -37.42
C GLU A 567 -12.39 12.10 -38.56
N PHE A 568 -13.48 11.33 -38.72
CA PHE A 568 -13.62 10.26 -39.72
C PHE A 568 -14.64 10.61 -40.81
N GLN A 569 -14.47 10.07 -42.02
CA GLN A 569 -15.37 10.33 -43.13
C GLN A 569 -16.70 9.58 -42.98
N SER A 570 -16.66 8.33 -42.51
CA SER A 570 -17.85 7.49 -42.31
C SER A 570 -17.91 6.84 -40.93
N PHE A 571 -19.09 6.31 -40.60
CA PHE A 571 -19.28 5.51 -39.39
C PHE A 571 -18.47 4.20 -39.45
N GLU A 572 -18.42 3.54 -40.62
CA GLU A 572 -17.69 2.27 -40.75
C GLU A 572 -16.19 2.48 -40.54
N GLU A 573 -15.61 3.57 -41.04
CA GLU A 573 -14.18 3.89 -40.86
C GLU A 573 -13.83 4.04 -39.38
N PHE A 574 -14.68 4.74 -38.61
CA PHE A 574 -14.51 4.88 -37.16
C PHE A 574 -14.62 3.52 -36.45
N VAL A 575 -15.61 2.70 -36.82
CA VAL A 575 -15.81 1.37 -36.22
C VAL A 575 -14.63 0.44 -36.53
N GLN A 576 -14.11 0.46 -37.75
CA GLN A 576 -12.93 -0.31 -38.14
C GLN A 576 -11.72 0.07 -37.29
N LEU A 577 -11.42 1.37 -37.15
CA LEU A 577 -10.34 1.81 -36.28
C LEU A 577 -10.57 1.35 -34.83
N TYR A 578 -11.79 1.52 -34.32
CA TYR A 578 -12.12 1.14 -32.96
C TYR A 578 -11.93 -0.37 -32.70
N ASN A 579 -12.32 -1.21 -33.65
CA ASN A 579 -12.25 -2.66 -33.54
C ASN A 579 -10.82 -3.21 -33.72
N GLN A 580 -9.97 -2.53 -34.49
CA GLN A 580 -8.59 -2.95 -34.75
C GLN A 580 -7.58 -2.39 -33.75
N ARG A 581 -7.90 -1.29 -33.05
CA ARG A 581 -6.97 -0.73 -32.06
C ARG A 581 -6.98 -1.52 -30.74
N PRO A 582 -5.84 -1.59 -30.01
CA PRO A 582 -5.77 -2.29 -28.72
C PRO A 582 -6.74 -1.74 -27.67
N HIS A 583 -7.47 -2.57 -26.95
CA HIS A 583 -8.50 -2.07 -26.02
C HIS A 583 -8.11 -2.25 -24.53
N GLY A 584 -8.28 -1.19 -23.74
CA GLY A 584 -7.85 -1.13 -22.33
C GLY A 584 -8.55 -2.09 -21.36
N ALA A 585 -9.66 -2.69 -21.79
CA ALA A 585 -10.40 -3.68 -21.03
C ALA A 585 -10.00 -5.14 -21.36
N LEU A 586 -9.11 -5.34 -22.34
CA LEU A 586 -8.59 -6.62 -22.83
C LEU A 586 -7.13 -6.82 -22.39
N LYS A 587 -6.40 -7.77 -22.98
CA LYS A 587 -4.96 -7.99 -22.69
C LYS A 587 -4.10 -6.90 -23.32
N LEU A 588 -4.12 -5.72 -22.71
CA LEU A 588 -3.40 -4.54 -23.18
C LEU A 588 -1.88 -4.76 -23.26
N GLU A 589 -1.31 -5.61 -22.40
CA GLU A 589 0.12 -5.99 -22.46
C GLU A 589 0.48 -6.73 -23.75
N GLN A 590 -0.50 -7.39 -24.39
CA GLN A 590 -0.35 -8.10 -25.67
C GLN A 590 -0.87 -7.26 -26.85
N LEU A 591 -1.27 -6.02 -26.61
CA LEU A 591 -1.92 -5.15 -27.60
C LEU A 591 -3.16 -5.78 -28.26
N GLU A 592 -3.88 -6.65 -27.53
CA GLU A 592 -5.07 -7.35 -28.04
C GLU A 592 -6.18 -6.35 -28.41
N SER A 593 -6.60 -6.36 -29.68
CA SER A 593 -7.72 -5.56 -30.18
C SER A 593 -9.08 -6.21 -29.89
N PRO A 594 -10.19 -5.46 -29.92
CA PRO A 594 -11.53 -6.04 -29.87
C PRO A 594 -11.76 -7.12 -30.93
N GLN A 595 -11.27 -6.91 -32.14
CA GLN A 595 -11.38 -7.90 -33.22
C GLN A 595 -10.59 -9.17 -32.90
N ASP A 596 -9.35 -9.06 -32.41
CA ASP A 596 -8.55 -10.24 -31.99
C ASP A 596 -9.25 -11.01 -30.87
N ALA A 597 -9.75 -10.29 -29.86
CA ALA A 597 -10.45 -10.90 -28.74
C ALA A 597 -11.75 -11.57 -29.17
N PHE A 598 -12.47 -11.02 -30.14
CA PHE A 598 -13.68 -11.61 -30.69
C PHE A 598 -13.37 -13.00 -31.26
N TRP A 599 -12.45 -13.09 -32.22
CA TRP A 599 -12.07 -14.36 -32.84
C TRP A 599 -11.46 -15.35 -31.84
N ASN A 600 -10.61 -14.86 -30.92
CA ASN A 600 -9.97 -15.70 -29.92
C ASN A 600 -10.96 -16.28 -28.90
N ARG A 601 -12.07 -15.58 -28.61
CA ARG A 601 -13.05 -15.99 -27.58
C ARG A 601 -14.33 -16.59 -28.15
N LEU A 602 -14.44 -16.78 -29.46
CA LEU A 602 -15.52 -17.58 -30.03
C LEU A 602 -15.57 -18.97 -29.39
N PRO A 603 -16.77 -19.52 -29.18
CA PRO A 603 -16.94 -20.91 -28.74
C PRO A 603 -16.21 -21.88 -29.67
N ILE A 604 -15.75 -23.00 -29.11
CA ILE A 604 -14.99 -24.00 -29.87
C ILE A 604 -15.81 -24.51 -31.07
N GLU A 605 -17.12 -24.68 -30.88
CA GLU A 605 -18.05 -25.11 -31.91
C GLU A 605 -18.12 -24.14 -33.10
N ALA A 606 -18.09 -22.83 -32.83
CA ALA A 606 -18.07 -21.80 -33.87
C ALA A 606 -16.75 -21.80 -34.65
N LYS A 607 -15.62 -22.03 -33.96
CA LYS A 607 -14.30 -22.15 -34.61
C LYS A 607 -14.22 -23.37 -35.52
N PHE A 608 -14.84 -24.49 -35.14
CA PHE A 608 -14.95 -25.67 -36.00
C PHE A 608 -15.77 -25.39 -37.26
N ARG A 609 -16.90 -24.68 -37.16
CA ARG A 609 -17.72 -24.27 -38.32
C ARG A 609 -16.96 -23.36 -39.30
N ILE A 610 -16.15 -22.44 -38.77
CA ILE A 610 -15.26 -21.61 -39.60
C ILE A 610 -14.23 -22.50 -40.32
N GLY A 611 -13.63 -23.45 -39.60
CA GLY A 611 -12.63 -24.37 -40.14
C GLY A 611 -13.17 -25.27 -41.26
N THR A 612 -14.36 -25.85 -41.09
CA THR A 612 -14.99 -26.68 -42.15
C THR A 612 -15.33 -25.85 -43.39
N ARG A 613 -15.78 -24.59 -43.22
CA ARG A 613 -16.07 -23.68 -44.34
C ARG A 613 -14.83 -23.20 -45.09
N LEU A 614 -13.74 -22.87 -44.38
CA LEU A 614 -12.50 -22.37 -45.00
C LEU A 614 -11.64 -23.47 -45.63
N PHE A 615 -11.67 -24.68 -45.08
CA PHE A 615 -10.81 -25.78 -45.51
C PHE A 615 -11.55 -26.95 -46.18
N GLY A 616 -12.88 -26.86 -46.34
CA GLY A 616 -13.68 -27.82 -47.10
C GLY A 616 -13.63 -29.26 -46.55
N LEU A 617 -13.60 -29.41 -45.22
CA LEU A 617 -13.62 -30.70 -44.53
C LEU A 617 -15.03 -31.20 -44.23
#